data_AF-A0A3B0ZZU0-F1
#
_entry.id   AF-A0A3B0ZZU0-F1
#
_cell.length_a   1.000
_cell.length_b   1.000
_cell.length_c   1.000
_cell.angle_alpha   90.00
_cell.angle_beta   90.00
_cell.angle_gamma   90.00
#
_symmetry.space_group_name_H-M   'P 1'
#
loop_
_entity.id
_entity.type
_entity.pdbx_description
1 polymer ?
#
loop_
_entity_poly.entity_id
_entity_poly.type
_entity_poly.pdbx_seq_one_letter_code
_entity_poly.pdbx_strand_id
1 'polypeptide(L)'
;MKLNVCLHKQGCMFGVSVLILCLIIAVILGLLAGPGNPLTWFLIAALLIIPYMHKKLSARHYVEWKNEYSVGIDSIDHQHKKLLNLINQLQTAVDYSTGEEFERDALNELVNYTKTHFSYEEDLLKQNNYPDFAPHKKQHENMVKHVAEVLAEYEKDRDTAMSNAANYLKDWLVNHINGTDKKYSHFLIEKGVR
;
A
#
# COMPACT_ATOMS: atom_id res chain seq x y z
N MET A 1 -17.14 -9.15 -15.40
CA MET A 1 -15.88 -9.00 -14.64
C MET A 1 -16.08 -8.34 -13.27
N LYS A 2 -16.90 -7.27 -13.16
CA LYS A 2 -17.26 -6.56 -11.90
C LYS A 2 -17.84 -7.44 -10.77
N LEU A 3 -18.75 -8.36 -11.09
CA LEU A 3 -19.35 -9.24 -10.07
C LEU A 3 -18.29 -10.11 -9.37
N ASN A 4 -17.35 -10.68 -10.11
CA ASN A 4 -16.43 -11.68 -9.57
C ASN A 4 -15.38 -11.09 -8.61
N VAL A 5 -14.91 -9.86 -8.82
CA VAL A 5 -13.92 -9.22 -7.94
C VAL A 5 -14.58 -8.75 -6.64
N CYS A 6 -15.75 -8.13 -6.73
CA CYS A 6 -16.53 -7.70 -5.56
C CYS A 6 -17.07 -8.91 -4.77
N LEU A 7 -17.60 -9.94 -5.45
CA LEU A 7 -18.02 -11.22 -4.84
C LEU A 7 -16.84 -11.96 -4.19
N HIS A 8 -15.63 -11.85 -4.74
CA HIS A 8 -14.46 -12.48 -4.16
C HIS A 8 -14.00 -11.77 -2.89
N LYS A 9 -14.00 -10.42 -2.86
CA LYS A 9 -13.65 -9.62 -1.68
C LYS A 9 -14.71 -9.71 -0.58
N GLN A 10 -15.98 -9.50 -0.91
CA GLN A 10 -17.10 -9.73 0.01
C GLN A 10 -17.17 -11.19 0.44
N GLY A 11 -16.94 -12.15 -0.46
CA GLY A 11 -16.96 -13.59 -0.15
C GLY A 11 -15.83 -14.03 0.80
N CYS A 12 -14.65 -13.42 0.70
CA CYS A 12 -13.53 -13.70 1.60
C CYS A 12 -13.77 -13.11 3.00
N MET A 13 -14.18 -11.83 3.08
CA MET A 13 -14.52 -11.21 4.38
C MET A 13 -15.77 -11.82 5.02
N PHE A 14 -16.78 -12.16 4.22
CA PHE A 14 -17.97 -12.88 4.68
C PHE A 14 -17.61 -14.28 5.13
N GLY A 15 -16.75 -15.01 4.40
CA GLY A 15 -16.25 -16.32 4.78
C GLY A 15 -15.52 -16.30 6.13
N VAL A 16 -14.65 -15.32 6.36
CA VAL A 16 -13.96 -15.13 7.65
C VAL A 16 -14.94 -14.76 8.75
N SER A 17 -15.90 -13.85 8.48
CA SER A 17 -16.91 -13.44 9.45
C SER A 17 -17.83 -14.59 9.85
N VAL A 18 -18.23 -15.43 8.90
CA VAL A 18 -19.01 -16.65 9.13
C VAL A 18 -18.18 -17.68 9.90
N LEU A 19 -16.90 -17.84 9.59
CA LEU A 19 -15.99 -18.70 10.36
C LEU A 19 -15.88 -18.27 11.82
N ILE A 20 -15.68 -16.97 12.06
CA ILE A 20 -15.64 -16.38 13.41
C ILE A 20 -16.98 -16.61 14.13
N LEU A 21 -18.11 -16.37 13.46
CA LEU A 21 -19.44 -16.59 14.03
C LEU A 21 -19.69 -18.07 14.38
N CYS A 22 -19.35 -18.99 13.48
CA CYS A 22 -19.43 -20.43 13.71
C CYS A 22 -18.54 -20.87 14.88
N LEU A 23 -17.36 -20.28 15.03
CA LEU A 23 -16.44 -20.55 16.14
C LEU A 23 -16.97 -20.01 17.47
N ILE A 24 -17.59 -18.82 17.48
CA ILE A 24 -18.26 -18.28 18.66
C ILE A 24 -19.35 -19.25 19.12
N ILE A 25 -20.20 -19.72 18.19
CA ILE A 25 -21.26 -20.69 18.48
C ILE A 25 -20.67 -22.01 19.00
N ALA A 26 -19.60 -22.51 18.37
CA ALA A 26 -18.92 -23.73 18.79
C ALA A 26 -18.32 -23.59 20.20
N VAL A 27 -17.73 -22.45 20.55
CA VAL A 27 -17.20 -22.18 21.90
C VAL A 27 -18.34 -22.16 22.93
N ILE A 28 -19.47 -21.54 22.62
CA ILE A 28 -20.66 -21.54 23.51
C ILE A 28 -21.14 -22.97 23.76
N LEU A 29 -21.22 -23.80 22.72
CA LEU A 29 -21.59 -25.22 22.84
C LEU A 29 -20.52 -26.04 23.60
N GLY A 30 -19.24 -25.74 23.40
CA GLY A 30 -18.13 -26.38 24.13
C GLY A 30 -18.12 -26.03 25.62
N LEU A 31 -18.55 -24.82 25.99
CA LEU A 31 -18.70 -24.43 27.41
C LEU A 31 -19.82 -25.23 28.11
N LEU A 32 -20.88 -25.62 27.39
CA LEU A 32 -21.93 -26.51 27.91
C LEU A 32 -21.39 -27.92 28.20
N ALA A 33 -20.33 -28.36 27.52
CA ALA A 33 -19.67 -29.64 27.76
C ALA A 33 -18.75 -29.62 29.01
N GLY A 34 -18.56 -28.46 29.64
CA GLY A 34 -17.79 -28.29 30.88
C GLY A 34 -16.27 -28.15 30.67
N PRO A 35 -15.54 -27.54 31.63
CA PRO A 35 -14.13 -27.20 31.50
C PRO A 35 -13.17 -28.39 31.51
N GLY A 36 -13.65 -29.59 31.87
CA GLY A 36 -12.90 -30.84 31.79
C GLY A 36 -12.82 -31.44 30.39
N ASN A 37 -13.56 -30.88 29.42
CA ASN A 37 -13.53 -31.33 28.03
C ASN A 37 -12.38 -30.64 27.27
N PRO A 38 -11.42 -31.38 26.69
CA PRO A 38 -10.30 -30.80 25.95
C PRO A 38 -10.73 -29.99 24.71
N LEU A 39 -11.92 -30.26 24.16
CA LEU A 39 -12.49 -29.52 23.03
C LEU A 39 -12.76 -28.04 23.38
N THR A 40 -13.19 -27.77 24.62
CA THR A 40 -13.50 -26.40 25.09
C THR A 40 -12.26 -25.51 25.03
N TRP A 41 -11.12 -26.01 25.50
CA TRP A 41 -9.85 -25.29 25.47
C TRP A 41 -9.28 -25.13 24.06
N PHE A 42 -9.45 -26.14 23.19
CA PHE A 42 -9.07 -26.04 21.77
C PHE A 42 -9.86 -24.94 21.05
N LEU A 43 -11.17 -24.86 21.28
CA LEU A 43 -12.02 -23.84 20.66
C LEU A 43 -11.72 -22.43 21.17
N ILE A 44 -11.44 -22.27 22.46
CA ILE A 44 -10.98 -20.98 23.04
C ILE A 44 -9.65 -20.55 22.40
N ALA A 45 -8.69 -21.47 22.28
CA ALA A 45 -7.42 -21.18 21.63
C ALA A 45 -7.60 -20.79 20.15
N ALA A 46 -8.44 -21.52 19.40
CA ALA A 46 -8.76 -21.19 18.01
C ALA A 46 -9.38 -19.80 17.86
N LEU A 47 -10.32 -19.43 18.74
CA LEU A 47 -11.01 -18.13 18.72
C LEU A 47 -10.05 -16.96 18.99
N LEU A 48 -9.01 -17.16 19.81
CA LEU A 48 -7.98 -16.15 20.06
C LEU A 48 -6.91 -16.11 18.94
N ILE A 49 -6.56 -17.27 18.38
CA ILE A 49 -5.54 -17.40 17.34
C ILE A 49 -6.03 -16.85 16.00
N ILE A 50 -7.31 -17.01 15.66
CA ILE A 50 -7.83 -16.65 14.34
C ILE A 50 -7.80 -15.15 14.04
N PRO A 51 -8.21 -14.24 14.94
CA PRO A 51 -8.03 -12.80 14.72
C PRO A 51 -6.56 -12.40 14.59
N TYR A 52 -5.68 -13.03 15.38
CA TYR A 52 -4.24 -12.79 15.32
C TYR A 52 -3.62 -13.29 14.00
N MET A 53 -3.99 -14.50 13.56
CA MET A 53 -3.59 -15.09 12.29
C MET A 53 -4.15 -14.31 11.10
N HIS A 54 -5.43 -13.92 11.15
CA HIS A 54 -6.06 -13.09 10.13
C HIS A 54 -5.31 -11.77 10.00
N LYS A 55 -5.07 -11.06 11.11
CA LYS A 55 -4.28 -9.82 11.14
C LYS A 55 -2.87 -10.00 10.55
N LYS A 56 -2.21 -11.12 10.83
CA LYS A 56 -0.86 -11.41 10.33
C LYS A 56 -0.86 -11.80 8.85
N LEU A 57 -1.90 -12.47 8.38
CA LEU A 57 -2.06 -12.88 6.98
C LEU A 57 -2.56 -11.74 6.09
N SER A 58 -3.41 -10.85 6.63
CA SER A 58 -3.87 -9.63 5.98
C SER A 58 -2.80 -8.55 5.90
N ALA A 59 -1.83 -8.56 6.81
CA ALA A 59 -0.68 -7.66 6.82
C ALA A 59 0.38 -8.01 5.75
N ARG A 60 0.00 -8.60 4.61
CA ARG A 60 0.90 -8.67 3.46
C ARG A 60 0.95 -7.30 2.82
N HIS A 61 2.11 -6.66 2.90
CA HIS A 61 2.37 -5.44 2.15
C HIS A 61 2.24 -5.73 0.66
N TYR A 62 1.51 -4.85 -0.04
CA TYR A 62 1.39 -4.87 -1.49
C TYR A 62 2.76 -4.73 -2.17
N VAL A 63 3.64 -3.96 -1.54
CA VAL A 63 5.04 -3.81 -1.93
C VAL A 63 5.92 -3.65 -0.68
N GLU A 64 7.05 -4.33 -0.67
CA GLU A 64 8.05 -4.23 0.40
C GLU A 64 9.29 -3.47 -0.09
N TRP A 65 9.90 -2.69 0.79
CA TRP A 65 11.21 -2.11 0.53
C TRP A 65 12.25 -3.22 0.37
N LYS A 66 13.07 -3.11 -0.67
CA LYS A 66 14.23 -3.97 -0.89
C LYS A 66 15.48 -3.12 -0.92
N ASN A 67 16.59 -3.66 -0.42
CA ASN A 67 17.88 -2.95 -0.44
C ASN A 67 18.31 -2.56 -1.87
N GLU A 68 17.87 -3.32 -2.87
CA GLU A 68 18.10 -2.98 -4.28
C GLU A 68 17.46 -1.65 -4.69
N TYR A 69 16.46 -1.13 -3.98
CA TYR A 69 15.82 0.16 -4.29
C TYR A 69 16.60 1.36 -3.75
N SER A 70 17.61 1.13 -2.92
CA SER A 70 18.41 2.22 -2.37
C SER A 70 19.10 3.02 -3.48
N VAL A 71 19.05 4.34 -3.36
CA VAL A 71 19.84 5.27 -4.18
C VAL A 71 21.13 5.70 -3.49
N GLY A 72 21.42 5.16 -2.31
CA GLY A 72 22.60 5.47 -1.51
C GLY A 72 22.59 6.84 -0.82
N ILE A 73 21.42 7.50 -0.79
CA ILE A 73 21.19 8.78 -0.14
C ILE A 73 20.07 8.58 0.88
N ASP A 74 20.41 8.61 2.16
CA ASP A 74 19.52 8.26 3.28
C ASP A 74 18.26 9.12 3.25
N SER A 75 18.39 10.43 2.99
CA SER A 75 17.24 11.33 2.95
C SER A 75 16.22 10.99 1.85
N ILE A 76 16.67 10.45 0.72
CA ILE A 76 15.80 10.00 -0.38
C ILE A 76 15.24 8.60 -0.08
N ASP A 77 16.07 7.68 0.41
CA ASP A 77 15.63 6.32 0.76
C ASP A 77 14.52 6.32 1.82
N HIS A 78 14.59 7.23 2.80
CA HIS A 78 13.50 7.40 3.78
C HIS A 78 12.21 7.88 3.13
N GLN A 79 12.29 8.75 2.11
CA GLN A 79 11.11 9.21 1.38
C GLN A 79 10.50 8.10 0.52
N HIS A 80 11.33 7.32 -0.19
CA HIS A 80 10.87 6.17 -0.96
C HIS A 80 10.20 5.11 -0.07
N LYS A 81 10.78 4.79 1.09
CA LYS A 81 10.15 3.87 2.07
C LYS A 81 8.79 4.39 2.53
N LYS A 82 8.66 5.69 2.78
CA LYS A 82 7.37 6.29 3.15
C LYS A 82 6.37 6.23 1.99
N LEU A 83 6.77 6.47 0.75
CA LEU A 83 5.91 6.32 -0.42
C LEU A 83 5.39 4.89 -0.60
N LEU A 84 6.26 3.88 -0.45
CA LEU A 84 5.84 2.47 -0.48
C LEU A 84 4.84 2.16 0.64
N ASN A 85 5.04 2.71 1.83
CA ASN A 85 4.08 2.54 2.94
C ASN A 85 2.72 3.18 2.61
N LEU A 86 2.70 4.38 2.05
CA LEU A 86 1.45 5.05 1.63
C LEU A 86 0.74 4.27 0.51
N ILE A 87 1.49 3.66 -0.41
CA ILE A 87 0.93 2.74 -1.42
C ILE A 87 0.31 1.50 -0.76
N ASN A 88 0.94 0.95 0.28
CA ASN A 88 0.38 -0.18 1.04
C ASN A 88 -0.91 0.21 1.78
N GLN A 89 -1.00 1.44 2.31
CA GLN A 89 -2.22 1.95 2.94
C GLN A 89 -3.34 2.15 1.91
N LEU A 90 -3.03 2.69 0.73
CA LEU A 90 -3.98 2.80 -0.37
C LEU A 90 -4.49 1.42 -0.81
N GLN A 91 -3.61 0.42 -0.93
CA GLN A 91 -4.01 -0.95 -1.24
C GLN A 91 -4.91 -1.54 -0.15
N THR A 92 -4.63 -1.24 1.12
CA THR A 92 -5.48 -1.66 2.24
C THR A 92 -6.88 -1.07 2.10
N ALA A 93 -7.00 0.22 1.75
CA ALA A 93 -8.30 0.85 1.50
C ALA A 93 -9.06 0.14 0.35
N VAL A 94 -8.34 -0.21 -0.72
CA VAL A 94 -8.88 -0.98 -1.86
C VAL A 94 -9.36 -2.38 -1.44
N ASP A 95 -8.65 -3.06 -0.54
CA ASP A 95 -8.94 -4.46 -0.18
C ASP A 95 -10.04 -4.65 0.85
N TYR A 96 -10.22 -3.71 1.78
CA TYR A 96 -11.17 -3.83 2.89
C TYR A 96 -12.47 -3.04 2.72
N SER A 97 -12.71 -2.42 1.55
CA SER A 97 -13.89 -1.58 1.29
C SER A 97 -14.15 -0.60 2.45
N THR A 98 -13.11 0.17 2.80
CA THR A 98 -13.02 0.99 4.02
C THR A 98 -13.96 2.20 4.06
N GLY A 99 -14.78 2.39 3.02
CA GLY A 99 -15.63 3.57 2.85
C GLY A 99 -14.93 4.68 2.07
N GLU A 100 -15.73 5.54 1.44
CA GLU A 100 -15.27 6.58 0.52
C GLU A 100 -14.34 7.60 1.18
N GLU A 101 -14.67 8.04 2.40
CA GLU A 101 -13.86 9.01 3.15
C GLU A 101 -12.43 8.48 3.36
N PHE A 102 -12.30 7.25 3.86
CA PHE A 102 -10.99 6.63 4.10
C PHE A 102 -10.19 6.43 2.81
N GLU A 103 -10.86 6.02 1.73
CA GLU A 103 -10.22 5.87 0.41
C GLU A 103 -9.67 7.20 -0.11
N ARG A 104 -10.46 8.28 -0.02
CA ARG A 104 -10.04 9.62 -0.45
C ARG A 104 -8.90 10.15 0.42
N ASP A 105 -8.94 9.92 1.73
CA ASP A 105 -7.87 10.36 2.64
C ASP A 105 -6.56 9.64 2.35
N ALA A 106 -6.57 8.31 2.21
CA ALA A 106 -5.37 7.53 1.87
C ALA A 106 -4.76 7.98 0.53
N LEU A 107 -5.62 8.26 -0.45
CA LEU A 107 -5.20 8.76 -1.75
C LEU A 107 -4.62 10.18 -1.68
N ASN A 108 -5.30 11.09 -0.97
CA ASN A 108 -4.85 12.47 -0.79
C ASN A 108 -3.50 12.52 -0.08
N GLU A 109 -3.31 11.70 0.96
CA GLU A 109 -2.05 11.60 1.67
C GLU A 109 -0.91 11.15 0.73
N LEU A 110 -1.14 10.10 -0.07
CA LEU A 110 -0.17 9.61 -1.05
C LEU A 110 0.18 10.68 -2.09
N VAL A 111 -0.82 11.34 -2.69
CA VAL A 111 -0.61 12.38 -3.70
C VAL A 111 0.17 13.57 -3.13
N ASN A 112 -0.21 14.05 -1.94
CA ASN A 112 0.45 15.19 -1.30
C ASN A 112 1.90 14.87 -0.93
N TYR A 113 2.14 13.67 -0.40
CA TYR A 113 3.50 13.26 -0.06
C TYR A 113 4.36 13.04 -1.31
N THR A 114 3.79 12.51 -2.40
CA THR A 114 4.48 12.35 -3.68
C THR A 114 4.94 13.69 -4.25
N LYS A 115 4.08 14.72 -4.21
CA LYS A 115 4.46 16.09 -4.62
C LYS A 115 5.58 16.66 -3.74
N THR A 116 5.53 16.39 -2.43
CA THR A 116 6.56 16.83 -1.48
C THR A 116 7.90 16.17 -1.81
N HIS A 117 7.89 14.87 -2.07
CA HIS A 117 9.07 14.10 -2.46
C HIS A 117 9.68 14.62 -3.76
N PHE A 118 8.87 14.80 -4.81
CA PHE A 118 9.36 15.33 -6.08
C PHE A 118 9.92 16.74 -5.95
N SER A 119 9.29 17.61 -5.17
CA SER A 119 9.84 18.95 -4.92
C SER A 119 11.21 18.88 -4.26
N TYR A 120 11.36 18.03 -3.24
CA TYR A 120 12.63 17.85 -2.54
C TYR A 120 13.74 17.35 -3.48
N GLU A 121 13.43 16.33 -4.26
CA GLU A 121 14.35 15.73 -5.22
C GLU A 121 14.71 16.70 -6.34
N GLU A 122 13.73 17.37 -6.93
CA GLU A 122 13.94 18.38 -7.97
C GLU A 122 14.81 19.53 -7.47
N ASP A 123 14.57 20.01 -6.24
CA ASP A 123 15.40 21.05 -5.63
C ASP A 123 16.84 20.57 -5.42
N LEU A 124 17.03 19.34 -4.96
CA LEU A 124 18.34 18.72 -4.76
C LEU A 124 19.11 18.58 -6.08
N LEU A 125 18.45 18.07 -7.13
CA LEU A 125 19.03 17.90 -8.47
C LEU A 125 19.38 19.25 -9.10
N LYS A 126 18.50 20.25 -8.96
CA LYS A 126 18.70 21.59 -9.49
C LYS A 126 19.86 22.31 -8.80
N GLN A 127 19.93 22.25 -7.46
CA GLN A 127 21.02 22.87 -6.68
C GLN A 127 22.40 22.30 -7.03
N ASN A 128 22.47 21.01 -7.36
CA ASN A 128 23.71 20.34 -7.73
C ASN A 128 24.02 20.40 -9.23
N ASN A 129 23.19 21.07 -10.04
CA ASN A 129 23.31 21.15 -11.50
C ASN A 129 23.34 19.78 -12.17
N TYR A 130 22.44 18.87 -11.78
CA TYR A 130 22.34 17.55 -12.40
C TYR A 130 21.99 17.67 -13.90
N PRO A 131 22.79 17.09 -14.83
CA PRO A 131 22.60 17.27 -16.27
C PRO A 131 21.23 16.82 -16.78
N ASP A 132 20.68 15.75 -16.23
CA ASP A 132 19.40 15.17 -16.65
C ASP A 132 18.20 15.66 -15.81
N PHE A 133 18.32 16.83 -15.17
CA PHE A 133 17.24 17.41 -14.37
C PHE A 133 15.93 17.62 -15.14
N ALA A 134 15.99 18.23 -16.33
CA ALA A 134 14.80 18.52 -17.13
C ALA A 134 14.02 17.26 -17.55
N PRO A 135 14.66 16.21 -18.13
CA PRO A 135 13.94 14.97 -18.44
C PRO A 135 13.46 14.23 -17.18
N HIS A 136 14.19 14.27 -16.07
CA HIS A 136 13.74 13.70 -14.79
C HIS A 136 12.44 14.37 -14.30
N LYS A 137 12.43 15.70 -14.16
CA LYS A 137 11.23 16.48 -13.80
C LYS A 137 10.05 16.21 -14.74
N LYS A 138 10.31 16.00 -16.04
CA LYS A 138 9.24 15.68 -16.99
C LYS A 138 8.54 14.36 -16.66
N GLN A 139 9.26 13.37 -16.15
CA GLN A 139 8.66 12.10 -15.72
C GLN A 139 7.74 12.31 -14.51
N HIS A 140 8.12 13.14 -13.56
CA HIS A 140 7.27 13.52 -12.42
C HIS A 140 5.97 14.19 -12.87
N GLU A 141 6.07 15.20 -13.74
CA GLU A 141 4.90 15.90 -14.28
C GLU A 141 3.94 14.95 -15.00
N ASN A 142 4.48 14.03 -15.81
CA ASN A 142 3.69 13.06 -16.55
C ASN A 142 2.97 12.08 -15.62
N MET A 143 3.64 11.62 -14.55
CA MET A 143 3.04 10.74 -13.56
C MET A 143 1.90 11.44 -12.82
N VAL A 144 2.13 12.67 -12.32
CA VAL A 144 1.10 13.46 -11.63
C VAL A 144 -0.13 13.67 -12.51
N LYS A 145 0.10 13.97 -13.80
CA LYS A 145 -0.99 14.10 -14.78
C LYS A 145 -1.75 12.79 -14.96
N HIS A 146 -1.05 11.66 -15.11
CA HIS A 146 -1.69 10.35 -15.27
C HIS A 146 -2.53 9.96 -14.06
N VAL A 147 -2.04 10.20 -12.84
CA VAL A 147 -2.81 9.95 -11.63
C VAL A 147 -4.07 10.81 -11.61
N ALA A 148 -3.99 12.09 -11.96
CA ALA A 148 -5.18 12.94 -12.05
C ALA A 148 -6.21 12.42 -13.07
N GLU A 149 -5.76 11.85 -14.19
CA GLU A 149 -6.64 11.21 -15.19
C GLU A 149 -7.32 9.95 -14.64
N VAL A 150 -6.57 9.07 -13.97
CA VAL A 150 -7.13 7.86 -13.31
C VAL A 150 -8.16 8.25 -12.24
N LEU A 151 -7.90 9.32 -11.49
CA LEU A 151 -8.80 9.81 -10.45
C LEU A 151 -10.03 10.54 -10.99
N ALA A 152 -9.97 11.12 -12.17
CA ALA A 152 -11.16 11.72 -12.80
C ALA A 152 -12.25 10.66 -13.11
N GLU A 153 -11.89 9.38 -13.15
CA GLU A 153 -12.83 8.27 -13.32
C GLU A 153 -13.43 7.77 -11.99
N TYR A 154 -12.97 8.29 -10.85
CA TYR A 154 -13.40 7.85 -9.51
C TYR A 154 -14.93 7.93 -9.32
N GLU A 155 -15.55 9.02 -9.78
CA GLU A 155 -17.01 9.21 -9.68
C GLU A 155 -17.81 8.21 -10.52
N LYS A 156 -17.20 7.56 -11.52
CA LYS A 156 -17.85 6.57 -12.40
C LYS A 156 -17.72 5.15 -11.86
N ASP A 157 -16.53 4.80 -11.38
CA ASP A 157 -16.20 3.46 -10.89
C ASP A 157 -15.08 3.54 -9.85
N ARG A 158 -15.47 3.83 -8.62
CA ARG A 158 -14.58 4.02 -7.47
C ARG A 158 -13.59 2.87 -7.28
N ASP A 159 -14.10 1.65 -7.14
CA ASP A 159 -13.29 0.48 -6.83
C ASP A 159 -12.25 0.21 -7.92
N THR A 160 -12.65 0.37 -9.20
CA THR A 160 -11.75 0.21 -10.34
C THR A 160 -10.72 1.32 -10.40
N ALA A 161 -11.12 2.58 -10.21
CA ALA A 161 -10.21 3.73 -10.22
C ALA A 161 -9.15 3.61 -9.12
N MET A 162 -9.55 3.24 -7.90
CA MET A 162 -8.64 3.07 -6.77
C MET A 162 -7.67 1.90 -6.98
N SER A 163 -8.17 0.77 -7.49
CA SER A 163 -7.30 -0.36 -7.83
C SER A 163 -6.32 -0.02 -8.94
N ASN A 164 -6.75 0.72 -9.97
CA ASN A 164 -5.88 1.16 -11.06
C ASN A 164 -4.81 2.13 -10.55
N ALA A 165 -5.18 3.09 -9.69
CA ALA A 165 -4.25 4.03 -9.08
C ALA A 165 -3.20 3.32 -8.24
N ALA A 166 -3.59 2.40 -7.35
CA ALA A 166 -2.65 1.64 -6.52
C ALA A 166 -1.67 0.81 -7.35
N ASN A 167 -2.17 0.09 -8.36
CA ASN A 167 -1.33 -0.71 -9.27
C ASN A 167 -0.33 0.17 -10.04
N TYR A 168 -0.82 1.25 -10.66
CA TYR A 168 0.00 2.17 -11.43
C TYR A 168 1.08 2.83 -10.57
N LEU A 169 0.72 3.37 -9.40
CA LEU A 169 1.65 4.06 -8.50
C LEU A 169 2.75 3.11 -8.01
N LYS A 170 2.41 1.86 -7.68
CA LYS A 170 3.40 0.84 -7.31
C LYS A 170 4.38 0.57 -8.45
N ASP A 171 3.86 0.26 -9.64
CA ASP A 171 4.70 -0.08 -10.79
C ASP A 171 5.55 1.12 -11.22
N TRP A 172 4.96 2.32 -11.25
CA TRP A 172 5.67 3.54 -11.61
C TRP A 172 6.80 3.82 -10.62
N LEU A 173 6.53 3.82 -9.31
CA LEU A 173 7.54 4.15 -8.29
C LEU A 173 8.71 3.18 -8.33
N VAL A 174 8.45 1.86 -8.37
CA VAL A 174 9.53 0.85 -8.40
C VAL A 174 10.38 0.99 -9.66
N ASN A 175 9.77 1.25 -10.81
CA ASN A 175 10.50 1.43 -12.06
C ASN A 175 11.26 2.77 -12.10
N HIS A 176 10.67 3.83 -11.56
CA HIS A 176 11.29 5.16 -11.50
C HIS A 176 12.53 5.14 -10.60
N ILE A 177 12.43 4.55 -9.41
CA ILE A 177 13.57 4.37 -8.49
C ILE A 177 14.70 3.61 -9.17
N ASN A 178 14.37 2.44 -9.75
CA ASN A 178 15.40 1.57 -10.32
C ASN A 178 16.00 2.06 -11.64
N GLY A 179 15.26 2.89 -12.38
CA GLY A 179 15.65 3.31 -13.72
C GLY A 179 16.12 4.76 -13.80
N THR A 180 15.44 5.67 -13.12
CA THR A 180 15.68 7.12 -13.18
C THR A 180 16.46 7.58 -11.96
N ASP A 181 16.00 7.26 -10.75
CA ASP A 181 16.55 7.87 -9.54
C ASP A 181 17.97 7.41 -9.25
N LYS A 182 18.23 6.11 -9.45
CA LYS A 182 19.58 5.56 -9.39
C LYS A 182 20.60 6.24 -10.31
N LYS A 183 20.17 6.92 -11.38
CA LYS A 183 21.10 7.59 -12.31
C LYS A 183 21.73 8.83 -11.71
N TYR A 184 21.10 9.49 -10.74
CA TYR A 184 21.71 10.65 -10.07
C TYR A 184 22.55 10.24 -8.85
N SER A 185 22.43 9.00 -8.36
CA SER A 185 23.07 8.55 -7.10
C SER A 185 24.55 8.89 -7.05
N HIS A 186 25.32 8.42 -8.03
CA HIS A 186 26.77 8.66 -8.07
C HIS A 186 27.10 10.15 -8.12
N PHE A 187 26.39 10.89 -8.97
CA PHE A 187 26.60 12.33 -9.15
C PHE A 187 26.38 13.11 -7.85
N LEU A 188 25.27 12.84 -7.14
CA LEU A 188 24.95 13.54 -5.89
C LEU A 188 25.90 13.13 -4.74
N ILE A 189 26.26 11.85 -4.65
CA ILE A 189 27.21 11.36 -3.64
C ILE A 189 28.59 12.01 -3.83
N GLU A 190 29.08 12.15 -5.07
CA GLU A 190 30.33 12.87 -5.37
C GLU A 190 30.29 14.35 -4.98
N LYS A 191 29.09 14.95 -4.97
CA LYS A 191 28.84 16.32 -4.48
C LYS A 191 28.71 16.41 -2.96
N GLY A 192 28.81 15.28 -2.24
CA GLY A 192 28.76 15.22 -0.79
C GLY A 192 27.35 15.10 -0.21
N VAL A 193 26.33 14.87 -1.04
CA VAL A 193 24.97 14.58 -0.58
C VAL A 193 24.94 13.20 0.07
N ARG A 194 24.25 13.08 1.20
CA ARG A 194 24.11 11.84 1.97
C ARG A 194 22.67 11.62 2.40
#